data_AF-Q52SA1-F1
#
_entry.id   AF-Q52SA1-F1
#
_cell.length_a   1.000
_cell.length_b   1.000
_cell.length_c   1.000
_cell.angle_alpha   90.00
_cell.angle_beta   90.00
_cell.angle_gamma   90.00
#
_symmetry.space_group_name_H-M   'P 1'
#
loop_
_entity.id
_entity.type
_entity.pdbx_description
1 polymer ?
#
loop_
_entity_poly.entity_id
_entity_poly.type
_entity_poly.pdbx_seq_one_letter_code
_entity_poly.pdbx_strand_id
1 'polypeptide(L)'
;GGDLAAAIGARIAQTQFWAVVTVTLLCGAATAAVGPIAFVGLMVPHIARWIVGPNQCWVLPFTLVMTPILLLVSDIVGRFLVPGELRVSIVTAFIGAPLLIWLVRRNKRMT
;
A
#
# COMPACT_ATOMS: atom_id res chain seq x y z
N GLY A 1 -3.49 -12.17 -19.53
CA GLY A 1 -3.57 -12.70 -18.16
C GLY A 1 -4.87 -13.42 -17.90
N GLY A 2 -6.01 -12.80 -18.22
CA GLY A 2 -7.34 -13.41 -18.05
C GLY A 2 -7.51 -14.72 -18.82
N ASP A 3 -7.08 -14.79 -20.08
CA ASP A 3 -7.28 -16.00 -20.91
C ASP A 3 -6.53 -17.23 -20.37
N LEU A 4 -5.31 -17.04 -19.84
CA LEU A 4 -4.52 -18.09 -19.19
C LEU A 4 -5.15 -18.56 -17.87
N ALA A 5 -5.72 -17.63 -17.08
CA ALA A 5 -6.41 -17.96 -15.84
C ALA A 5 -7.75 -18.68 -16.11
N ALA A 6 -8.46 -18.30 -17.17
CA ALA A 6 -9.69 -18.96 -17.60
C ALA A 6 -9.40 -20.37 -18.11
N ALA A 7 -8.29 -20.56 -18.84
CA ALA A 7 -7.87 -21.85 -19.37
C ALA A 7 -7.58 -22.91 -18.28
N ILE A 8 -7.16 -22.48 -17.07
CA ILE A 8 -6.96 -23.35 -15.90
C ILE A 8 -8.21 -23.46 -15.00
N GLY A 9 -9.37 -23.01 -15.47
CA GLY A 9 -10.66 -23.14 -14.77
C GLY A 9 -10.93 -22.09 -13.69
N ALA A 10 -10.13 -21.02 -13.61
CA ALA A 10 -10.36 -19.96 -12.63
C ALA A 10 -11.62 -19.15 -12.98
N ARG A 11 -12.50 -18.93 -12.00
CA ARG A 11 -13.72 -18.12 -12.14
C ARG A 11 -13.41 -16.63 -11.97
N ILE A 12 -12.72 -16.05 -12.95
CA ILE A 12 -12.18 -14.68 -12.91
C ILE A 12 -13.23 -13.64 -12.49
N ALA A 13 -14.42 -13.69 -13.09
CA ALA A 13 -15.50 -12.75 -12.79
C ALA A 13 -15.96 -12.81 -11.32
N GLN A 14 -16.08 -14.01 -10.76
CA GLN A 14 -16.44 -14.19 -9.35
C GLN A 14 -15.32 -13.70 -8.43
N THR A 15 -14.06 -14.04 -8.74
CA THR A 15 -12.91 -13.59 -7.94
C THR A 15 -12.77 -12.08 -7.95
N GLN A 16 -12.95 -11.42 -9.11
CA GLN A 16 -12.90 -9.97 -9.22
C GLN A 16 -14.04 -9.30 -8.46
N PHE A 17 -15.27 -9.82 -8.58
CA PHE A 17 -16.42 -9.28 -7.86
C PHE A 17 -16.18 -9.29 -6.35
N TRP A 18 -15.80 -10.44 -5.79
CA TRP A 18 -15.50 -10.55 -4.36
C TRP A 18 -14.31 -9.69 -3.94
N ALA A 19 -13.24 -9.63 -4.74
CA ALA A 19 -12.09 -8.78 -4.45
C ALA A 19 -12.47 -7.30 -4.36
N VAL A 20 -13.27 -6.79 -5.31
CA VAL A 20 -13.73 -5.39 -5.30
C VAL A 20 -14.59 -5.12 -4.08
N VAL A 21 -15.54 -6.00 -3.76
CA VAL A 21 -16.42 -5.84 -2.59
C VAL A 21 -15.60 -5.81 -1.29
N THR A 22 -14.71 -6.79 -1.09
CA THR A 22 -13.89 -6.86 0.13
C THR A 22 -12.94 -5.68 0.26
N VAL A 23 -12.25 -5.28 -0.82
CA VAL A 23 -11.33 -4.14 -0.81
C VAL A 23 -12.08 -2.84 -0.53
N THR A 24 -13.26 -2.64 -1.14
CA THR A 24 -14.06 -1.44 -0.94
C THR A 24 -14.54 -1.32 0.51
N LEU A 25 -15.01 -2.42 1.10
CA LEU A 25 -15.43 -2.45 2.50
C LEU A 25 -14.26 -2.17 3.46
N LEU A 26 -13.11 -2.81 3.26
CA LEU A 26 -11.91 -2.62 4.08
C LEU A 26 -11.38 -1.18 3.98
N CYS A 27 -11.17 -0.67 2.75
CA CYS A 27 -10.68 0.69 2.53
C CYS A 27 -11.67 1.75 3.00
N GLY A 28 -12.97 1.54 2.78
CA GLY A 28 -14.03 2.44 3.23
C GLY A 28 -14.07 2.55 4.75
N ALA A 29 -14.07 1.42 5.47
CA ALA A 29 -14.03 1.40 6.93
C ALA A 29 -12.77 2.07 7.50
N ALA A 30 -11.60 1.79 6.91
CA ALA A 30 -10.33 2.40 7.33
C ALA A 30 -10.33 3.94 7.13
N THR A 31 -10.84 4.40 5.98
CA THR A 31 -10.93 5.84 5.67
C THR A 31 -11.93 6.55 6.56
N ALA A 32 -13.07 5.93 6.88
CA ALA A 32 -14.06 6.49 7.79
C ALA A 32 -13.52 6.65 9.22
N ALA A 33 -12.66 5.73 9.67
CA ALA A 33 -12.10 5.76 11.03
C ALA A 33 -10.96 6.76 11.21
N VAL A 34 -10.04 6.86 10.24
CA VAL A 34 -8.78 7.62 10.40
C VAL A 34 -8.69 8.82 9.44
N GLY A 35 -9.63 8.95 8.52
CA GLY A 35 -9.55 9.90 7.41
C GLY A 35 -8.71 9.38 6.24
N PRO A 36 -8.66 10.12 5.11
CA PRO A 36 -7.95 9.67 3.92
C PRO A 36 -6.43 9.73 4.11
N ILE A 37 -5.78 8.57 3.96
CA ILE A 37 -4.32 8.41 3.96
C ILE A 37 -3.87 8.05 2.54
N ALA A 38 -3.23 9.00 1.85
CA ALA A 38 -2.72 8.79 0.51
C ALA A 38 -1.36 8.05 0.50
N PHE A 39 -0.95 7.54 -0.66
CA PHE A 39 0.39 6.99 -0.97
C PHE A 39 0.78 5.63 -0.37
N VAL A 40 0.39 5.31 0.86
CA VAL A 40 0.78 4.06 1.53
C VAL A 40 0.31 2.82 0.77
N GLY A 41 -0.94 2.84 0.29
CA GLY A 41 -1.53 1.74 -0.48
C GLY A 41 -0.87 1.47 -1.84
N LEU A 42 -0.09 2.41 -2.37
CA LEU A 42 0.67 2.22 -3.61
C LEU A 42 2.13 1.83 -3.34
N MET A 43 2.73 2.44 -2.33
CA MET A 43 4.15 2.29 -2.01
C MET A 43 4.46 0.92 -1.39
N VAL A 44 3.72 0.54 -0.34
CA VAL A 44 3.99 -0.68 0.44
C VAL A 44 3.93 -1.96 -0.39
N PRO A 45 2.92 -2.22 -1.25
CA PRO A 45 2.91 -3.41 -2.09
C PRO A 45 4.04 -3.44 -3.11
N HIS A 46 4.57 -2.28 -3.51
CA HIS A 46 5.73 -2.22 -4.39
C HIS A 46 7.01 -2.65 -3.66
N ILE A 47 7.23 -2.12 -2.45
CA ILE A 47 8.38 -2.50 -1.60
C ILE A 47 8.29 -3.99 -1.23
N ALA A 48 7.10 -4.48 -0.86
CA ALA A 48 6.91 -5.88 -0.51
C ALA A 48 7.24 -6.81 -1.69
N ARG A 49 6.85 -6.45 -2.93
CA ARG A 49 7.22 -7.20 -4.13
C ARG A 49 8.72 -7.20 -4.41
N TRP A 50 9.44 -6.14 -4.06
CA TRP A 50 10.90 -6.13 -4.19
C TRP A 50 11.59 -7.07 -3.19
N ILE A 51 11.03 -7.21 -1.98
CA ILE A 51 11.64 -8.02 -0.92
C ILE A 51 11.30 -9.50 -1.10
N VAL A 52 10.03 -9.82 -1.35
CA VAL A 52 9.53 -11.21 -1.35
C VAL A 52 9.26 -11.77 -2.76
N GLY A 53 9.47 -10.96 -3.80
CA GLY A 53 9.23 -11.33 -5.19
C GLY A 53 7.76 -11.21 -5.63
N PRO A 54 7.41 -11.75 -6.81
CA PRO A 54 6.08 -11.57 -7.42
C PRO A 54 4.98 -12.48 -6.84
N ASN A 55 5.30 -13.34 -5.86
CA ASN A 55 4.34 -14.30 -5.32
C ASN A 55 3.30 -13.61 -4.41
N GLN A 56 2.06 -13.51 -4.89
CA GLN A 56 0.99 -12.77 -4.21
C GLN A 56 0.68 -13.30 -2.80
N CYS A 57 0.84 -14.61 -2.57
CA CYS A 57 0.62 -15.22 -1.25
C CYS A 57 1.59 -14.69 -0.19
N TRP A 58 2.78 -14.24 -0.60
CA TRP A 58 3.77 -13.66 0.28
C TRP A 58 3.74 -12.14 0.30
N VAL A 59 3.40 -11.51 -0.82
CA VAL A 59 3.24 -10.05 -0.89
C VAL A 59 2.15 -9.58 0.07
N LEU A 60 0.99 -10.26 0.10
CA LEU A 60 -0.13 -9.88 0.98
C LEU A 60 0.24 -9.82 2.48
N PRO A 61 0.75 -10.89 3.13
CA PRO A 61 1.11 -10.82 4.55
C PRO A 61 2.24 -9.82 4.80
N PHE A 62 3.19 -9.68 3.89
CA PHE A 62 4.28 -8.72 4.04
C PHE A 62 3.76 -7.27 3.98
N THR A 63 2.82 -6.97 3.08
CA THR A 63 2.17 -5.65 3.02
C THR A 63 1.33 -5.36 4.25
N LEU A 64 0.67 -6.37 4.81
CA LEU A 64 -0.13 -6.24 6.03
C LEU A 64 0.74 -5.79 7.22
N VAL A 65 1.97 -6.29 7.31
CA VAL A 65 2.91 -5.98 8.39
C VAL A 65 3.69 -4.68 8.13
N MET A 66 4.15 -4.45 6.90
CA MET A 66 4.94 -3.24 6.59
C MET A 66 4.13 -1.95 6.65
N THR A 67 2.83 -2.00 6.36
CA THR A 67 1.95 -0.83 6.39
C THR A 67 1.91 -0.15 7.78
N PRO A 68 1.54 -0.83 8.88
CA PRO A 68 1.51 -0.22 10.21
C PRO A 68 2.90 0.19 10.70
N ILE A 69 3.97 -0.56 10.37
CA ILE A 69 5.34 -0.17 10.72
C ILE A 69 5.67 1.18 10.09
N LEU A 70 5.40 1.36 8.80
CA LEU A 70 5.70 2.60 8.09
C LEU A 70 4.88 3.78 8.61
N LEU A 71 3.60 3.54 8.93
CA LEU A 71 2.73 4.55 9.54
C LEU A 71 3.21 4.96 10.94
N LEU A 72 3.59 4.02 11.80
CA LEU A 72 4.13 4.29 13.12
C LEU A 72 5.45 5.06 13.05
N VAL A 73 6.37 4.64 12.17
CA VAL A 73 7.63 5.37 11.95
C VAL A 73 7.35 6.80 11.49
N SER A 74 6.36 7.00 10.62
CA SER A 74 5.97 8.36 10.18
C SER A 74 5.33 9.18 11.28
N ASP A 75 4.49 8.59 12.15
CA ASP A 75 3.92 9.27 13.32
C ASP A 75 5.00 9.71 14.30
N ILE A 76 5.95 8.81 14.61
CA ILE A 76 7.09 9.09 15.49
C ILE A 76 7.94 10.23 14.92
N VAL A 77 8.34 10.13 13.64
CA VAL A 77 9.15 11.16 12.98
C VAL A 77 8.41 12.50 12.92
N GLY A 78 7.10 12.49 12.70
CA GLY A 78 6.28 13.70 12.71
C GLY A 78 6.24 14.38 14.07
N ARG A 79 6.12 13.61 15.15
CA ARG A 79 6.20 14.12 16.53
C ARG A 79 7.57 14.69 16.88
N PHE A 80 8.65 14.15 16.30
CA PHE A 80 10.01 14.66 16.51
C PHE A 80 10.28 15.99 15.77
N LEU A 81 9.68 16.20 14.60
CA LEU A 81 9.96 17.37 13.75
C LEU A 81 9.20 18.63 14.18
N VAL A 82 7.96 18.51 14.69
CA VAL A 82 7.18 19.67 15.12
C VAL A 82 6.40 19.36 16.41
N PRO A 83 6.73 20.03 17.54
CA PRO A 83 5.93 19.93 18.76
C PRO A 83 4.66 20.80 18.62
N GLY A 84 3.53 20.17 18.32
CA GLY A 84 2.22 20.80 18.19
C GLY A 84 1.21 19.85 17.53
N GLU A 85 -0.09 20.09 17.68
CA GLU A 85 -1.20 19.26 17.16
C GLU A 85 -1.30 19.24 15.61
N LEU A 86 -0.19 18.94 14.93
CA LEU A 86 -0.18 18.72 13.50
C LEU A 86 -0.87 17.40 13.20
N ARG A 87 -1.91 17.49 12.36
CA ARG A 87 -2.66 16.34 11.86
C ARG A 87 -1.67 15.40 11.16
N VAL A 88 -1.53 14.19 11.71
CA VAL A 88 -0.62 13.10 11.27
C VAL A 88 -0.71 12.82 9.76
N SER A 89 -1.87 13.08 9.13
CA SER A 89 -2.08 12.92 7.70
C SER A 89 -1.27 13.87 6.81
N ILE A 90 -0.93 15.07 7.28
CA ILE A 90 -0.13 16.04 6.51
C ILE A 90 1.34 15.63 6.50
N VAL A 91 1.84 15.14 7.64
CA VAL A 91 3.23 14.71 7.79
C VAL A 91 3.50 13.42 7.00
N THR A 92 2.58 12.47 7.05
CA THR A 92 2.65 11.24 6.23
C THR A 92 2.61 11.54 4.74
N ALA A 93 1.82 12.52 4.28
CA ALA A 93 1.80 12.94 2.89
C ALA A 93 3.13 13.60 2.45
N PHE A 94 3.70 14.46 3.29
CA PHE A 94 4.98 15.13 3.02
C PHE A 94 6.17 14.18 2.98
N ILE A 95 6.17 13.11 3.78
CA ILE A 95 7.22 12.09 3.79
C ILE A 95 6.96 11.04 2.69
N GLY A 96 5.70 10.64 2.48
CA GLY A 96 5.30 9.64 1.50
C GLY A 96 5.53 10.07 0.05
N ALA A 97 5.30 11.34 -0.28
CA ALA A 97 5.51 11.88 -1.62
C ALA A 97 6.98 11.77 -2.12
N PRO A 98 8.01 12.26 -1.39
CA PRO A 98 9.40 12.12 -1.81
C PRO A 98 9.88 10.66 -1.82
N LEU A 99 9.41 9.83 -0.89
CA LEU A 99 9.73 8.38 -0.88
C LEU A 99 9.21 7.68 -2.14
N LEU A 100 7.97 7.95 -2.56
CA LEU A 100 7.42 7.40 -3.80
C LEU A 100 8.18 7.90 -5.04
N ILE A 101 8.50 9.20 -5.09
CA ILE A 101 9.28 9.77 -6.19
C ILE A 101 10.64 9.08 -6.28
N TRP A 102 11.31 8.85 -5.15
CA TRP A 102 12.58 8.12 -5.10
C TRP A 102 12.41 6.66 -5.56
N LEU A 103 11.37 5.97 -5.09
CA LEU A 103 11.09 4.58 -5.44
C LEU A 103 10.87 4.40 -6.95
N VAL A 104 10.07 5.28 -7.56
CA VAL A 104 9.77 5.27 -9.00
C VAL A 104 11.01 5.63 -9.82
N ARG A 105 11.83 6.60 -9.37
CA ARG A 105 13.06 6.97 -10.08
C ARG A 105 14.11 5.87 -10.07
N ARG A 106 14.19 5.06 -9.01
CA ARG A 106 15.16 3.96 -8.92
C ARG A 106 14.84 2.79 -9.86
N ASN A 107 13.55 2.56 -10.13
CA ASN A 107 13.10 1.44 -10.96
C ASN A 107 13.34 1.63 -12.48
N LYS A 108 13.85 2.80 -12.90
CA LYS A 108 14.26 3.06 -14.30
C LYS A 108 15.67 2.55 -14.66
N ARG A 109 16.38 1.87 -13.75
CA ARG A 109 17.73 1.30 -13.99
C ARG A 109 17.74 -0.23 -14.17
N MET A 110 16.71 -0.80 -14.79
CA MET A 110 16.76 -2.16 -15.32
C MET A 110 16.35 -2.12 -16.79
N THR A 111 17.22 -1.54 -17.62
CA THR A 111 17.37 -1.91 -19.04
C THR A 111 18.31 -3.10 -19.12
#